data_AF-A0A9W4WTJ0-F1
#
_entry.id   AF-A0A9W4WTJ0-F1
#
_cell.length_a   1.000
_cell.length_b   1.000
_cell.length_c   1.000
_cell.angle_alpha   90.00
_cell.angle_beta   90.00
_cell.angle_gamma   90.00
#
_symmetry.space_group_name_H-M   'P 1'
#
loop_
_entity.id
_entity.type
_entity.pdbx_description
1 polymer ?
#
loop_
_entity_poly.entity_id
_entity_poly.type
_entity_poly.pdbx_seq_one_letter_code
_entity_poly.pdbx_strand_id
1 'polypeptide(L)'
;MVSARLEAQKQTIRHYWLNAIKLAKEIQKKTSIPLYSIERNLKKLRETGDVNHQCNNGRKSKVTQDISQAIGQHVHKNTAVSTC
;
A
#
# COMPACT_ATOMS: atom_id res chain seq x y z
N MET A 1 7.60 11.76 1.57
CA MET A 1 8.15 11.79 0.19
C MET A 1 8.78 10.44 -0.10
N VAL A 2 8.29 9.70 -1.09
CA VAL A 2 9.04 8.55 -1.60
C VAL A 2 10.18 9.11 -2.47
N SER A 3 11.40 8.62 -2.28
CA SER A 3 12.54 9.12 -3.05
C SER A 3 12.39 8.75 -4.53
N ALA A 4 12.64 9.69 -5.43
CA ALA A 4 12.51 9.47 -6.88
C ALA A 4 13.29 8.23 -7.38
N ARG A 5 14.42 7.93 -6.71
CA ARG A 5 15.21 6.72 -6.95
C ARG A 5 14.43 5.43 -6.71
N LEU A 6 13.63 5.34 -5.65
CA LEU A 6 12.84 4.14 -5.34
C LEU A 6 11.75 3.92 -6.38
N GLU A 7 11.11 4.98 -6.86
CA GLU A 7 10.10 4.89 -7.92
C GLU A 7 10.72 4.44 -9.25
N ALA A 8 11.88 4.98 -9.62
CA ALA A 8 12.62 4.53 -10.79
C ALA A 8 12.98 3.02 -10.71
N GLN A 9 13.38 2.54 -9.54
CA GLN A 9 13.67 1.11 -9.31
C GLN A 9 12.43 0.24 -9.49
N LYS A 10 11.28 0.65 -8.92
CA LYS A 10 10.00 -0.08 -9.07
C LYS A 10 9.56 -0.14 -10.53
N GLN A 11 9.65 0.97 -11.25
CA GLN A 11 9.32 1.03 -12.68
C GLN A 11 10.22 0.12 -13.51
N THR A 12 11.53 0.10 -13.20
CA THR A 12 12.50 -0.78 -13.86
C THR A 12 12.13 -2.26 -13.65
N ILE A 13 11.83 -2.66 -12.40
CA ILE A 13 11.43 -4.04 -12.09
C ILE A 13 10.11 -4.40 -12.80
N ARG A 14 9.14 -3.48 -12.82
CA ARG A 14 7.86 -3.67 -13.52
C ARG A 14 8.06 -3.84 -15.03
N HIS A 15 8.97 -3.08 -15.64
CA HIS A 15 9.30 -3.21 -17.06
C HIS A 15 9.86 -4.61 -17.37
N TYR A 16 10.80 -5.11 -16.57
CA TYR A 16 11.33 -6.47 -16.75
C TYR A 16 10.27 -7.56 -16.57
N TRP A 17 9.36 -7.38 -15.61
CA TRP A 17 8.23 -8.27 -15.39
C TRP A 17 7.30 -8.35 -16.62
N LEU A 18 6.98 -7.20 -17.23
CA LEU A 18 6.15 -7.12 -18.43
C LEU A 18 6.83 -7.75 -19.65
N ASN A 19 8.17 -7.65 -19.74
CA ASN A 19 8.97 -8.33 -20.76
C ASN A 19 9.24 -9.82 -20.47
N ALA A 20 8.41 -10.46 -19.64
CA ALA A 20 8.48 -11.86 -19.26
C ALA A 20 9.73 -12.32 -18.49
N ILE A 21 10.59 -11.40 -18.01
CA ILE A 21 11.73 -11.74 -17.15
C ILE A 21 11.24 -11.83 -15.71
N LYS A 22 11.02 -13.07 -15.24
CA LYS A 22 10.46 -13.36 -13.90
C LYS A 22 11.51 -13.78 -12.87
N LEU A 23 12.77 -13.97 -13.27
CA LEU A 23 13.85 -14.38 -12.41
C LEU A 23 14.54 -13.17 -11.76
N ALA A 24 14.47 -13.09 -10.42
CA ALA A 24 15.08 -12.01 -9.65
C ALA A 24 16.59 -11.87 -9.92
N LYS A 25 17.29 -13.00 -10.07
CA LYS A 25 18.74 -13.03 -10.38
C LYS A 25 19.07 -12.43 -11.75
N GLU A 26 18.21 -12.58 -12.75
CA GLU A 26 18.44 -11.99 -14.07
C GLU A 26 18.26 -10.47 -14.04
N ILE A 27 17.23 -10.00 -13.32
CA ILE A 27 17.00 -8.57 -13.10
C ILE A 27 18.17 -7.97 -12.31
N GLN A 28 18.70 -8.66 -11.30
CA GLN A 28 19.86 -8.23 -10.53
C GLN A 28 21.14 -8.17 -11.40
N LYS A 29 21.33 -9.09 -12.35
CA LYS A 29 22.47 -9.01 -13.27
C LYS A 29 22.38 -7.80 -14.20
N LYS A 30 21.17 -7.42 -14.60
CA LYS A 30 20.91 -6.28 -15.49
C LYS A 30 20.79 -4.94 -14.75
N THR A 31 20.64 -4.95 -13.43
CA THR A 31 20.40 -3.73 -12.63
C THR A 31 21.19 -3.74 -11.34
N SER A 32 21.65 -2.58 -10.87
CA SER A 32 22.32 -2.47 -9.56
C SER A 32 21.35 -2.50 -8.37
N ILE A 33 20.18 -3.13 -8.51
CA ILE A 33 19.16 -3.20 -7.47
C ILE A 33 19.43 -4.41 -6.56
N PRO A 34 19.36 -4.26 -5.23
CA PRO A 34 19.54 -5.40 -4.31
C PRO A 34 18.53 -6.53 -4.57
N LEU A 35 19.00 -7.78 -4.52
CA LEU A 35 18.18 -8.96 -4.78
C LEU A 35 16.91 -9.01 -3.91
N TYR A 36 17.05 -8.74 -2.61
CA TYR A 36 15.92 -8.68 -1.66
C TYR A 36 14.82 -7.70 -2.12
N SER A 37 15.22 -6.54 -2.66
CA SER A 37 14.25 -5.55 -3.15
C SER A 37 13.53 -6.04 -4.40
N ILE A 38 14.25 -6.70 -5.31
CA ILE A 38 13.66 -7.30 -6.51
C ILE A 38 12.65 -8.39 -6.12
N GLU A 39 13.06 -9.33 -5.28
CA GLU A 39 12.20 -10.44 -4.83
C GLU A 39 10.93 -9.94 -4.15
N ARG A 40 11.05 -8.95 -3.25
CA ARG A 40 9.88 -8.35 -2.58
C ARG A 40 8.91 -7.70 -3.58
N ASN A 41 9.41 -7.00 -4.58
CA ASN A 41 8.56 -6.36 -5.60
C ASN A 41 7.95 -7.40 -6.56
N LEU A 42 8.69 -8.45 -6.94
CA LEU A 42 8.17 -9.56 -7.72
C LEU A 42 7.07 -10.33 -6.98
N LYS A 43 7.24 -10.53 -5.67
CA LYS A 43 6.21 -11.12 -4.81
C LYS A 43 4.92 -10.29 -4.83
N LYS A 44 5.03 -8.96 -4.68
CA LYS A 44 3.87 -8.06 -4.80
C LYS A 44 3.22 -8.12 -6.19
N LEU A 45 4.01 -8.10 -7.26
CA LEU A 45 3.48 -8.22 -8.63
C LEU A 45 2.71 -9.54 -8.85
N ARG A 46 3.11 -10.63 -8.19
CA ARG A 46 2.37 -11.90 -8.23
C ARG A 46 1.08 -11.87 -7.42
N GLU A 47 1.09 -11.21 -6.26
CA GLU A 47 -0.04 -11.20 -5.32
C GLU A 47 -1.12 -10.18 -5.73
N THR A 48 -0.73 -8.98 -6.15
CA THR A 48 -1.64 -7.85 -6.37
C THR A 48 -1.57 -7.27 -7.78
N GLY A 49 -0.61 -7.70 -8.61
CA GLY A 49 -0.39 -7.11 -9.94
C GLY A 49 0.27 -5.72 -9.92
N ASP A 50 0.62 -5.20 -8.74
CA ASP A 50 1.16 -3.85 -8.56
C ASP A 50 2.37 -3.83 -7.60
N VAL A 51 3.35 -2.97 -7.89
CA VAL A 51 4.53 -2.68 -7.06
C VAL A 51 4.31 -1.50 -6.10
N ASN A 52 3.18 -0.81 -6.23
CA ASN A 52 2.82 0.34 -5.43
C ASN A 52 2.75 0.02 -3.94
N HIS A 53 3.00 1.04 -3.14
CA HIS A 53 2.85 0.93 -1.71
C HIS A 53 1.36 0.93 -1.39
N GLN A 54 0.83 -0.20 -0.90
CA GLN A 54 -0.48 -0.21 -0.26
C GLN A 54 -0.38 0.62 1.02
N CYS A 55 -0.87 1.86 0.98
CA CYS A 55 -1.01 2.73 2.14
C CYS A 55 -2.13 2.20 3.04
N ASN A 56 -1.89 1.05 3.67
CA ASN A 56 -2.78 0.50 4.68
C ASN A 56 -2.19 0.80 6.06
N ASN A 57 -2.40 2.02 6.52
CA ASN A 57 -2.65 2.22 7.94
C ASN A 57 -4.11 2.65 8.00
N GLY A 58 -4.97 1.83 8.63
CA GLY A 58 -6.39 2.09 8.87
C GLY A 58 -6.68 3.31 9.77
N ARG A 59 -5.77 4.29 9.77
CA ARG A 59 -5.96 5.58 10.40
C ARG A 59 -6.95 6.36 9.54
N LYS A 60 -8.22 6.30 9.96
CA LYS A 60 -9.28 7.17 9.46
C LYS A 60 -8.79 8.62 9.49
N SER A 61 -9.18 9.42 8.49
CA SER A 61 -8.87 10.85 8.48
C SER A 61 -9.51 11.50 9.72
N LYS A 62 -8.93 12.60 10.21
CA LYS A 62 -9.49 13.36 11.36
C LYS A 62 -10.97 13.69 11.16
N VAL A 63 -11.33 14.09 9.94
CA VAL A 63 -12.72 14.39 9.55
C VAL A 63 -13.65 13.20 9.77
N THR A 64 -13.25 12.00 9.38
CA THR A 64 -14.04 10.78 9.60
C THR A 64 -14.13 10.42 11.09
N GLN A 65 -13.08 10.70 11.86
CA GLN A 65 -13.05 10.48 13.30
C GLN A 65 -13.98 11.44 14.05
N ASP A 66 -13.96 12.73 13.70
CA ASP A 66 -14.78 13.77 14.31
C ASP A 66 -16.28 13.54 14.04
N ILE A 67 -16.63 13.16 12.81
CA ILE A 67 -18.01 12.78 12.46
C ILE A 67 -18.45 11.55 13.26
N SER A 68 -17.60 10.52 13.36
CA SER A 68 -17.92 9.31 14.14
C SER A 68 -18.11 9.63 15.62
N GLN A 69 -17.31 10.54 16.17
CA GLN A 69 -17.41 10.98 17.55
C GLN A 69 -18.68 11.82 17.80
N ALA A 70 -19.02 12.74 16.89
CA ALA A 70 -20.23 13.53 16.97
C ALA A 70 -21.50 12.66 16.92
N ILE A 71 -21.53 11.65 16.02
CA ILE A 71 -22.60 10.67 15.96
C ILE A 71 -22.70 9.88 17.26
N GLY A 72 -21.58 9.38 17.79
CA GLY A 72 -21.57 8.65 19.06
C GLY A 72 -22.06 9.49 20.25
N GLN A 73 -21.65 10.76 20.32
CA GLN A 73 -22.13 11.71 21.34
C GLN A 73 -23.61 12.02 21.18
N HIS A 74 -24.11 12.14 19.96
CA HIS A 74 -25.52 12.39 19.68
C HIS A 74 -26.39 11.19 20.11
N VAL A 75 -25.98 9.97 19.76
CA VAL A 75 -26.65 8.72 20.19
C VAL A 75 -26.64 8.60 21.72
N HIS A 76 -25.51 8.87 22.37
CA HIS A 76 -25.41 8.80 23.84
C HIS A 76 -26.31 9.82 24.55
N LYS A 77 -26.46 11.03 23.99
CA LYS A 77 -27.33 12.09 24.54
C LYS A 77 -28.82 11.87 24.27
N ASN A 78 -29.17 11.05 23.27
CA ASN A 78 -30.55 10.71 22.96
C ASN A 78 -31.04 9.58 23.86
N THR A 79 -31.44 9.92 25.08
CA THR A 79 -32.07 9.02 26.06
C THR A 79 -33.46 8.50 25.62
N ALA A 80 -33.95 8.88 24.44
CA ALA A 80 -35.19 8.38 23.86
C ALA A 80 -35.07 6.94 23.31
N VAL A 81 -33.84 6.42 23.14
CA VAL A 81 -33.58 4.99 22.88
C VAL A 81 -33.30 4.25 24.21
N SER A 82 -33.84 4.76 25.32
CA SER A 82 -34.06 3.93 26.50
C SER A 82 -35.34 3.14 26.23
N THR A 83 -35.18 1.97 25.61
CA THR A 83 -36.22 0.94 25.61
C THR A 83 -36.50 0.56 27.06
N CYS A 84 -37.56 1.13 27.63
CA CYS A 84 -38.30 0.50 28.71
C CYS A 84 -38.94 -0.80 28.20
#